data_AF-A0A838VPV3-F1
#
_entry.id   AF-A0A838VPV3-F1
#
_cell.length_a   1.000
_cell.length_b   1.000
_cell.length_c   1.000
_cell.angle_alpha   90.00
_cell.angle_beta   90.00
_cell.angle_gamma   90.00
#
_symmetry.space_group_name_H-M   'P 1'
#
loop_
_entity.id
_entity.type
_entity.pdbx_description
1 polymer ?
#
loop_
_entity_poly.entity_id
_entity_poly.type
_entity_poly.pdbx_seq_one_letter_code
_entity_poly.pdbx_strand_id
1 'polypeptide(L)'
;SWRKDKPYGNVPLWEACVCSASAPIFFPAHQLDRKAQGITQSADFNTIILAEDASITDNDYQNLEIGVTTNTGSQTRTIIEYEGATRIATVDPPWKPIPHTSTYSITGIYSAIDGGVAANNPSSCAVAEALRLGYPLAEISVLSVGTGDQTRVIPLQNARR
;
A
#
# COMPACT_ATOMS: atom_id res chain seq x y z
N SER A 1 7.96 -4.59 11.10
CA SER A 1 7.74 -3.34 10.37
C SER A 1 7.47 -2.18 11.33
N TRP A 2 8.01 -0.98 11.08
CA TRP A 2 7.78 0.23 11.89
C TRP A 2 6.49 0.97 11.52
N ARG A 3 5.88 0.64 10.36
CA ARG A 3 4.58 1.15 9.87
C ARG A 3 3.62 -0.01 9.71
N LYS A 4 3.10 -0.51 10.85
CA LYS A 4 2.12 -1.62 10.86
C LYS A 4 0.75 -1.20 10.32
N ASP A 5 0.49 0.11 10.28
CA ASP A 5 -0.72 0.75 9.77
C ASP A 5 -0.79 0.77 8.23
N LYS A 6 0.31 0.46 7.53
CA LYS A 6 0.38 0.54 6.08
C LYS A 6 0.48 -0.84 5.42
N PRO A 7 -0.20 -1.03 4.29
CA PRO A 7 -0.26 -2.33 3.61
C PRO A 7 1.08 -2.82 3.06
N TYR A 8 2.05 -1.92 2.88
CA TYR A 8 3.40 -2.23 2.38
C TYR A 8 4.39 -2.50 3.52
N GLY A 9 3.94 -2.58 4.78
CA GLY A 9 4.82 -2.70 5.94
C GLY A 9 5.67 -3.97 5.93
N ASN A 10 5.23 -5.03 5.25
CA ASN A 10 5.89 -6.34 5.24
C ASN A 10 6.59 -6.67 3.91
N VAL A 11 6.82 -5.67 3.04
CA VAL A 11 7.56 -5.86 1.78
C VAL A 11 9.03 -6.21 2.11
N PRO A 12 9.59 -7.30 1.56
CA PRO A 12 10.99 -7.65 1.77
C PRO A 12 11.91 -6.57 1.19
N LEU A 13 13.08 -6.37 1.81
CA LEU A 13 13.99 -5.27 1.47
C LEU A 13 14.36 -5.23 -0.03
N TRP A 14 14.64 -6.39 -0.63
CA TRP A 14 15.00 -6.48 -2.04
C TRP A 14 13.88 -5.95 -2.94
N GLU A 15 12.63 -6.22 -2.60
CA GLU A 15 11.46 -5.82 -3.38
C GLU A 15 11.21 -4.33 -3.23
N ALA A 16 11.38 -3.79 -2.01
CA ALA A 16 11.35 -2.36 -1.77
C ALA A 16 12.42 -1.62 -2.60
N CYS A 17 13.62 -2.19 -2.73
CA CYS A 17 14.68 -1.65 -3.60
C CYS A 17 14.29 -1.68 -5.08
N VAL A 18 13.65 -2.76 -5.55
CA VAL A 18 13.16 -2.86 -6.93
C VAL A 18 12.12 -1.76 -7.19
N CYS A 19 11.09 -1.65 -6.33
CA CYS A 19 10.05 -0.62 -6.45
C CYS A 19 10.65 0.79 -6.51
N SER A 20 11.61 1.09 -5.63
CA SER A 20 12.24 2.41 -5.55
C SER A 20 13.02 2.79 -6.80
N ALA A 21 13.42 1.82 -7.62
CA ALA A 21 14.22 1.99 -8.82
C ALA A 21 13.45 1.68 -10.13
N SER A 22 12.14 1.44 -10.05
CA SER A 22 11.26 1.17 -11.20
C SER A 22 10.96 2.44 -11.99
N ALA A 23 12.01 3.07 -12.54
CA ALA A 23 11.93 4.37 -13.21
C ALA A 23 11.02 4.26 -14.44
N PRO A 24 9.96 5.08 -14.56
CA PRO A 24 9.13 5.11 -15.75
C PRO A 24 10.01 5.27 -17.00
N ILE A 25 9.57 4.75 -18.13
CA ILE A 25 10.29 4.69 -19.42
C ILE A 25 11.58 3.86 -19.44
N PHE A 26 12.19 3.53 -18.31
CA PHE A 26 13.37 2.65 -18.22
C PHE A 26 13.01 1.23 -17.79
N PHE A 27 12.15 1.10 -16.78
CA PHE A 27 11.71 -0.17 -16.21
C PHE A 27 10.18 -0.22 -16.11
N PRO A 28 9.58 -1.42 -16.21
CA PRO A 28 8.16 -1.59 -15.91
C PRO A 28 7.88 -1.28 -14.43
N ALA A 29 6.64 -0.87 -14.14
CA ALA A 29 6.18 -0.76 -12.77
C ALA A 29 6.26 -2.12 -12.07
N HIS A 30 6.67 -2.13 -10.81
CA HIS A 30 6.75 -3.36 -10.02
C HIS A 30 5.38 -3.67 -9.39
N GLN A 31 4.93 -4.92 -9.54
CA GLN A 31 3.67 -5.37 -8.95
C GLN A 31 3.88 -5.70 -7.46
N LEU A 32 3.12 -5.06 -6.58
CA LEU A 32 3.06 -5.38 -5.16
C LEU A 32 1.71 -6.00 -4.80
N ASP A 33 1.76 -7.19 -4.21
CA ASP A 33 0.58 -7.84 -3.66
C ASP A 33 0.30 -7.32 -2.24
N ARG A 34 -0.87 -6.72 -2.05
CA ARG A 34 -1.43 -6.40 -0.73
C ARG A 34 -2.36 -7.51 -0.30
N LYS A 35 -2.18 -7.98 0.94
CA LYS A 35 -3.12 -8.89 1.58
C LYS A 35 -3.57 -8.28 2.90
N ALA A 36 -4.89 -8.17 3.10
CA ALA A 36 -5.49 -7.88 4.39
C ALA A 36 -6.38 -9.07 4.77
N GLN A 37 -6.13 -9.65 5.94
CA GLN A 37 -6.82 -10.85 6.39
C GLN A 37 -7.29 -10.64 7.81
N GLY A 38 -8.40 -11.27 8.17
CA GLY A 38 -8.94 -11.16 9.51
C GLY A 38 -10.21 -11.97 9.69
N ILE A 39 -10.80 -11.84 10.87
CA ILE A 39 -12.12 -12.40 11.18
C ILE A 39 -13.12 -11.25 11.11
N THR A 40 -14.23 -11.45 10.40
CA THR A 40 -15.30 -10.46 10.33
C THR A 40 -15.95 -10.31 11.70
N GLN A 41 -16.24 -9.08 12.12
CA GLN A 41 -16.95 -8.86 13.38
C GLN A 41 -18.45 -9.13 13.21
N SER A 42 -19.02 -8.56 12.15
CA SER A 42 -20.40 -8.74 11.73
C SER A 42 -20.52 -8.49 10.22
N ALA A 43 -21.64 -8.89 9.62
CA ALA A 43 -21.97 -8.58 8.23
C ALA A 43 -23.49 -8.48 8.07
N ASP A 44 -23.94 -7.62 7.16
CA ASP A 44 -25.34 -7.58 6.69
C ASP A 44 -25.41 -8.06 5.24
N PHE A 45 -26.53 -7.79 4.56
CA PHE A 45 -26.77 -8.20 3.18
C PHE A 45 -25.74 -7.63 2.18
N ASN A 46 -25.32 -6.37 2.37
CA ASN A 46 -24.41 -5.65 1.45
C ASN A 46 -23.15 -5.15 2.14
N THR A 47 -23.00 -5.34 3.45
CA THR A 47 -21.91 -4.74 4.22
C THR A 47 -21.21 -5.81 5.05
N ILE A 48 -19.96 -5.53 5.38
CA ILE A 48 -19.14 -6.38 6.23
C ILE A 48 -18.24 -5.50 7.10
N ILE A 49 -18.20 -5.81 8.40
CA ILE A 49 -17.34 -5.14 9.37
C ILE A 49 -16.04 -5.93 9.47
N LEU A 50 -14.94 -5.31 9.07
CA LEU A 50 -13.61 -5.90 9.07
C LEU A 50 -12.99 -5.92 10.49
N ALA A 51 -11.86 -6.61 10.63
CA ALA A 51 -11.16 -6.74 11.91
C ALA A 51 -10.60 -5.39 12.44
N GLU A 52 -10.29 -5.32 13.74
CA GLU A 52 -9.76 -4.12 14.42
C GLU A 52 -8.34 -3.72 14.00
N ASP A 53 -7.66 -4.55 13.23
CA ASP A 53 -6.36 -4.27 12.61
C ASP A 53 -6.46 -3.91 11.12
N ALA A 54 -7.66 -3.93 10.53
CA ALA A 54 -7.93 -3.40 9.18
C ALA A 54 -7.58 -1.90 9.05
N SER A 55 -7.51 -1.41 7.82
CA SER A 55 -7.15 -0.02 7.53
C SER A 55 -8.11 0.99 8.17
N ILE A 56 -7.57 2.10 8.67
CA ILE A 56 -8.35 3.24 9.17
C ILE A 56 -8.55 4.33 8.12
N THR A 57 -8.12 4.07 6.87
CA THR A 57 -8.21 5.05 5.78
C THR A 57 -9.42 4.75 4.90
N ASP A 58 -10.22 5.76 4.61
CA ASP A 58 -11.39 5.61 3.73
C ASP A 58 -10.97 5.16 2.32
N ASN A 59 -11.80 4.31 1.72
CA ASN A 59 -11.65 3.76 0.37
C ASN A 59 -10.34 3.00 0.10
N ASP A 60 -9.59 2.66 1.14
CA ASP A 60 -8.30 1.96 1.01
C ASP A 60 -8.44 0.53 0.43
N TYR A 61 -9.64 -0.05 0.54
CA TYR A 61 -10.00 -1.34 -0.08
C TYR A 61 -10.97 -1.21 -1.27
N GLN A 62 -11.25 0.01 -1.74
CA GLN A 62 -12.20 0.22 -2.82
C GLN A 62 -11.72 -0.45 -4.12
N ASN A 63 -12.66 -1.09 -4.83
CA ASN A 63 -12.43 -1.89 -6.04
C ASN A 63 -11.57 -3.14 -5.83
N LEU A 64 -11.28 -3.52 -4.59
CA LEU A 64 -10.60 -4.79 -4.30
C LEU A 64 -11.60 -5.91 -4.10
N GLU A 65 -11.14 -7.13 -4.40
CA GLU A 65 -11.91 -8.33 -4.12
C GLU A 65 -11.72 -8.78 -2.68
N ILE A 66 -12.83 -9.05 -2.01
CA ILE A 66 -12.87 -9.68 -0.70
C ILE A 66 -13.36 -11.13 -0.85
N GLY A 67 -12.48 -12.07 -0.51
CA GLY A 67 -12.82 -13.48 -0.35
C GLY A 67 -13.19 -13.76 1.10
N VAL A 68 -14.35 -14.38 1.34
CA VAL A 68 -14.79 -14.79 2.68
C VAL A 68 -14.97 -16.30 2.69
N THR A 69 -14.32 -16.96 3.65
CA THR A 69 -14.47 -18.40 3.88
C THR A 69 -15.35 -18.63 5.11
N THR A 70 -16.50 -19.24 4.88
CA THR A 70 -17.46 -19.64 5.91
C THR A 70 -17.42 -21.15 6.09
N ASN A 71 -18.00 -21.66 7.17
CA ASN A 71 -18.18 -23.12 7.37
C ASN A 71 -19.04 -23.78 6.27
N THR A 72 -19.81 -22.97 5.54
CA THR A 72 -20.72 -23.41 4.47
C THR A 72 -20.14 -23.26 3.06
N GLY A 73 -18.96 -22.67 2.91
CA GLY A 73 -18.32 -22.43 1.60
C GLY A 73 -17.57 -21.10 1.51
N SER A 74 -16.86 -20.90 0.40
CA SER A 74 -16.13 -19.67 0.09
C SER A 74 -16.92 -18.81 -0.91
N GLN A 75 -16.91 -17.49 -0.72
CA GLN A 75 -17.55 -16.52 -1.61
C GLN A 75 -16.62 -15.32 -1.83
N THR A 76 -16.61 -14.77 -3.04
CA THR A 76 -15.86 -13.54 -3.35
C THR A 76 -16.80 -12.42 -3.77
N ARG A 77 -16.53 -11.18 -3.37
CA ARG A 77 -17.26 -9.96 -3.76
C ARG A 77 -16.30 -8.81 -4.05
N THR A 78 -16.78 -7.80 -4.74
CA THR A 78 -16.03 -6.56 -4.96
C THR A 78 -16.45 -5.52 -3.93
N ILE A 79 -15.48 -4.86 -3.29
CA ILE A 79 -15.74 -3.76 -2.38
C ILE A 79 -16.00 -2.50 -3.20
N ILE A 80 -17.22 -1.93 -3.10
CA ILE A 80 -17.60 -0.71 -3.81
C ILE A 80 -17.27 0.56 -3.01
N GLU A 81 -17.24 0.45 -1.68
CA GLU A 81 -16.97 1.54 -0.75
C GLU A 81 -16.38 0.98 0.55
N TYR A 82 -15.50 1.75 1.19
CA TYR A 82 -14.94 1.41 2.49
C TYR A 82 -14.85 2.63 3.39
N GLU A 83 -15.47 2.56 4.57
CA GLU A 83 -15.35 3.57 5.62
C GLU A 83 -14.30 3.11 6.63
N GLY A 84 -13.16 3.80 6.71
CA GLY A 84 -12.02 3.39 7.54
C GLY A 84 -12.24 3.62 9.04
N ALA A 85 -13.03 4.62 9.40
CA ALA A 85 -13.34 4.92 10.80
C ALA A 85 -14.14 3.80 11.48
N THR A 86 -15.11 3.24 10.77
CA THR A 86 -16.00 2.17 11.24
C THR A 86 -15.59 0.78 10.74
N ARG A 87 -14.66 0.73 9.77
CA ARG A 87 -14.16 -0.48 9.08
C ARG A 87 -15.25 -1.24 8.35
N ILE A 88 -16.27 -0.52 7.89
CA ILE A 88 -17.40 -1.06 7.14
C ILE A 88 -17.03 -1.06 5.66
N ALA A 89 -17.02 -2.24 5.04
CA ALA A 89 -16.92 -2.38 3.59
C ALA A 89 -18.30 -2.67 3.01
N THR A 90 -18.71 -1.89 2.01
CA THR A 90 -19.90 -2.18 1.20
C THR A 90 -19.47 -2.99 -0.01
N VAL A 91 -20.22 -4.05 -0.33
CA VAL A 91 -19.85 -5.01 -1.38
C VAL A 91 -20.94 -5.20 -2.43
N ASP A 92 -20.52 -5.62 -3.62
CA ASP A 92 -21.39 -6.03 -4.73
C ASP A 92 -20.81 -7.30 -5.39
N PRO A 93 -21.61 -8.33 -5.71
CA PRO A 93 -23.02 -8.54 -5.34
C PRO A 93 -23.25 -8.75 -3.82
N PRO A 94 -24.52 -8.74 -3.34
CA PRO A 94 -24.81 -9.02 -1.94
C PRO A 94 -24.36 -10.42 -1.47
N TRP A 95 -24.18 -10.58 -0.15
CA TRP A 95 -23.79 -11.84 0.47
C TRP A 95 -24.92 -12.88 0.44
N LYS A 96 -24.58 -14.14 0.12
CA LYS A 96 -25.51 -15.28 0.12
C LYS A 96 -24.77 -16.60 0.38
N PRO A 97 -24.84 -17.19 1.60
CA PRO A 97 -25.42 -16.67 2.85
C PRO A 97 -24.59 -15.51 3.45
N ILE A 98 -25.18 -14.77 4.41
CA ILE A 98 -24.51 -13.67 5.13
C ILE A 98 -23.40 -14.23 6.04
N PRO A 99 -22.13 -13.80 5.87
CA PRO A 99 -21.01 -14.33 6.64
C PRO A 99 -20.93 -13.71 8.04
N HIS A 100 -21.39 -14.44 9.05
CA HIS A 100 -21.21 -14.06 10.45
C HIS A 100 -19.91 -14.69 10.98
N THR A 101 -19.05 -13.90 11.65
CA THR A 101 -17.78 -14.35 12.26
C THR A 101 -16.95 -15.27 11.36
N SER A 102 -16.70 -14.84 10.12
CA SER A 102 -16.05 -15.65 9.09
C SER A 102 -14.65 -15.11 8.79
N THR A 103 -13.76 -15.94 8.26
CA THR A 103 -12.42 -15.49 7.88
C THR A 103 -12.50 -14.80 6.52
N TYR A 104 -11.95 -13.59 6.41
CA TYR A 104 -11.85 -12.87 5.14
C TYR A 104 -10.39 -12.69 4.71
N SER A 105 -10.20 -12.55 3.41
CA SER A 105 -8.95 -12.15 2.76
C SER A 105 -9.26 -11.19 1.63
N ILE A 106 -8.78 -9.96 1.75
CA ILE A 106 -8.78 -8.95 0.70
C ILE A 106 -7.42 -8.99 0.03
N THR A 107 -7.42 -9.20 -1.30
CA THR A 107 -6.20 -9.15 -2.10
C THR A 107 -6.29 -7.94 -3.03
N GLY A 108 -5.27 -7.09 -2.98
CA GLY A 108 -5.13 -5.97 -3.90
C GLY A 108 -3.78 -5.99 -4.59
N ILE A 109 -3.73 -5.43 -5.78
CA ILE A 109 -2.50 -5.28 -6.54
C ILE A 109 -2.21 -3.79 -6.65
N TYR A 110 -1.01 -3.38 -6.24
CA TYR A 110 -0.51 -2.02 -6.45
C TYR A 110 0.63 -2.03 -7.44
N SER A 111 0.67 -1.02 -8.29
CA SER A 111 1.81 -0.76 -9.18
C SER A 111 2.73 0.24 -8.51
N ALA A 112 3.91 -0.20 -8.11
CA ALA A 112 4.94 0.67 -7.57
C ALA A 112 5.86 1.17 -8.69
N ILE A 113 6.19 2.46 -8.64
CA ILE A 113 7.12 3.12 -9.56
C ILE A 113 8.21 3.81 -8.75
N ASP A 114 9.26 4.23 -9.44
CA ASP A 114 10.43 4.89 -8.86
C ASP A 114 10.09 6.07 -7.94
N GLY A 115 10.78 6.10 -6.80
CA GLY A 115 10.58 7.10 -5.78
C GLY A 115 10.96 8.52 -6.22
N GLY A 116 11.87 8.67 -7.18
CA GLY A 116 12.23 9.96 -7.78
C GLY A 116 11.08 10.66 -8.50
N VAL A 117 10.05 9.92 -8.95
CA VAL A 117 8.83 10.49 -9.53
C VAL A 117 7.96 11.15 -8.45
N ALA A 118 7.85 10.51 -7.29
CA ALA A 118 6.94 10.91 -6.21
C ALA A 118 7.60 11.83 -5.16
N ALA A 119 8.87 11.58 -4.86
CA ALA A 119 9.65 12.18 -3.80
C ALA A 119 11.08 12.41 -4.29
N ASN A 120 11.24 13.39 -5.19
CA ASN A 120 12.54 13.87 -5.68
C ASN A 120 13.42 14.55 -4.59
N ASN A 121 13.12 14.30 -3.30
CA ASN A 121 13.89 14.75 -2.15
C ASN A 121 13.68 13.79 -0.96
N PRO A 122 14.32 12.61 -0.98
CA PRO A 122 14.17 11.61 0.08
C PRO A 122 14.70 12.09 1.45
N SER A 123 15.64 13.04 1.47
CA SER A 123 16.17 13.63 2.71
C SER A 123 15.08 14.36 3.49
N SER A 124 14.26 15.18 2.83
CA SER A 124 13.12 15.85 3.48
C SER A 124 12.05 14.86 3.93
N CYS A 125 11.78 13.81 3.13
CA CYS A 125 10.85 12.75 3.52
C CYS A 125 11.31 12.03 4.79
N ALA A 126 12.62 11.77 4.92
CA ALA A 126 13.19 11.15 6.11
C ALA A 126 13.04 12.05 7.35
N VAL A 127 13.28 13.35 7.23
CA VAL A 127 13.06 14.32 8.33
C VAL A 127 11.59 14.38 8.73
N ALA A 128 10.68 14.47 7.76
CA ALA A 128 9.24 14.50 8.02
C ALA A 128 8.77 13.23 8.75
N GLU A 129 9.27 12.07 8.34
CA GLU A 129 8.96 10.80 9.00
C GLU A 129 9.56 10.71 10.41
N ALA A 130 10.77 11.23 10.65
CA ALA A 130 11.37 11.30 11.98
C ALA A 130 10.57 12.21 12.92
N LEU A 131 10.14 13.38 12.45
CA LEU A 131 9.25 14.27 13.22
C LEU A 131 7.91 13.57 13.54
N ARG A 132 7.34 12.84 12.58
CA ARG A 132 6.11 12.06 12.78
C ARG A 132 6.29 10.97 13.85
N LEU A 133 7.48 10.38 13.96
CA LEU A 133 7.82 9.40 14.99
C LEU A 133 8.09 10.04 16.37
N GLY A 134 8.02 11.38 16.47
CA GLY A 134 8.14 12.11 17.74
C GLY A 134 9.56 12.54 18.09
N TYR A 135 10.54 12.39 17.18
CA TYR A 135 11.89 12.88 17.43
C TYR A 135 11.91 14.42 17.34
N PRO A 136 12.44 15.11 18.36
CA PRO A 136 12.56 16.56 18.32
C PRO A 136 13.60 16.97 17.27
N LEU A 137 13.35 18.10 16.58
CA LEU A 137 14.23 18.57 15.51
C LEU A 137 15.71 18.73 15.95
N ALA A 138 15.93 19.13 17.21
CA ALA A 138 17.26 19.31 17.78
C ALA A 138 18.11 18.01 17.85
N GLU A 139 17.46 16.84 17.80
CA GLU A 139 18.13 15.54 17.82
C GLU A 139 18.34 14.97 16.41
N ILE A 140 17.83 15.62 15.37
CA ILE A 140 17.90 15.14 13.99
C ILE A 140 19.12 15.76 13.31
N SER A 141 20.10 14.93 12.96
CA SER A 141 21.23 15.29 12.08
C SER A 141 21.06 14.60 10.72
N VAL A 142 21.22 15.36 9.63
CA VAL A 142 21.01 14.85 8.26
C VAL A 142 22.27 15.00 7.44
N LEU A 143 22.69 13.91 6.79
CA LEU A 143 23.66 13.91 5.70
C LEU A 143 22.91 13.64 4.40
N SER A 144 22.91 14.61 3.48
CA SER A 144 22.28 14.47 2.16
C SER A 144 23.36 14.27 1.10
N VAL A 145 23.33 13.14 0.40
CA VAL A 145 24.32 12.80 -0.65
C VAL A 145 23.60 12.75 -1.99
N GLY A 146 23.97 13.63 -2.92
CA GLY A 146 23.48 13.63 -4.29
C GLY A 146 24.31 12.73 -5.21
N THR A 147 23.75 12.37 -6.36
CA THR A 147 24.43 11.60 -7.41
C THR A 147 25.15 12.47 -8.45
N GLY A 148 25.14 13.78 -8.24
CA GLY A 148 25.79 14.78 -9.09
C GLY A 148 24.89 15.33 -10.20
N ASP A 149 25.27 16.50 -10.71
CA ASP A 149 24.60 17.16 -11.84
C ASP A 149 25.41 17.02 -13.13
N GLN A 150 24.74 17.16 -14.28
CA GLN A 150 25.44 17.22 -15.57
C GLN A 150 26.30 18.48 -15.64
N THR A 151 27.62 18.30 -15.57
CA THR A 151 28.60 19.40 -15.65
C THR A 151 29.01 19.75 -17.08
N ARG A 152 28.61 18.93 -18.07
CA ARG A 152 28.91 19.14 -19.48
C ARG A 152 27.84 18.52 -20.38
N VAL A 153 27.68 19.07 -21.58
CA VAL A 153 26.86 18.46 -22.63
C VAL A 153 27.49 17.14 -23.06
N ILE A 154 26.67 16.08 -23.15
CA ILE A 154 27.07 14.79 -23.72
C ILE A 154 26.58 14.76 -25.17
N PRO A 155 27.48 14.85 -26.17
CA PRO A 155 27.06 14.73 -27.57
C PRO A 155 26.38 13.38 -27.83
N LEU A 156 25.33 13.37 -28.66
CA LEU A 156 24.53 12.17 -28.97
C LEU A 156 25.38 10.98 -29.43
N GLN A 157 26.47 11.24 -30.16
CA GLN A 157 27.42 10.23 -30.65
C GLN A 157 28.07 9.45 -29.51
N ASN A 158 28.29 10.09 -28.36
CA ASN A 158 28.89 9.48 -27.18
C ASN A 158 27.86 8.74 -26.30
N ALA A 159 26.56 9.07 -26.43
CA ALA A 159 25.48 8.49 -25.64
C ALA A 159 24.87 7.20 -26.22
N ARG A 160 25.18 6.88 -27.49
CA ARG A 160 24.64 5.70 -28.22
C ARG A 160 25.52 4.44 -28.16
N ARG A 161 26.50 4.39 -27.25
CA ARG A 161 27.37 3.21 -27.09
C ARG A 161 26.70 2.14 -26.24
#